data_AF-A0A1F5JXY4-F1
#
_entry.id   AF-A0A1F5JXY4-F1
#
_cell.length_a   1.000
_cell.length_b   1.000
_cell.length_c   1.000
_cell.angle_alpha   90.00
_cell.angle_beta   90.00
_cell.angle_gamma   90.00
#
_symmetry.space_group_name_H-M   'P 1'
#
loop_
_entity.id
_entity.type
_entity.pdbx_description
1 polymer ?
#
loop_
_entity_poly.entity_id
_entity_poly.type
_entity_poly.pdbx_seq_one_letter_code
_entity_poly.pdbx_strand_id
1 'polypeptide(L)'
;MKSAQGSTLVELLVVISIIAILSVLGITLFSNVQKQARDTQRRSDIDAIAKALEINKGSMNYVVLGTTHFANGTIPVAGPSGDLYCANSTASTPPANPTTAWTTACPTSPTGYGPVGATNPPAGTSWKVCAWLETSAAAFCKVNLQ
;
A
#
# COMPACT_ATOMS: atom_id res chain seq x y z
N MET A 1 -19.01 59.47 -12.46
CA MET A 1 -18.25 59.44 -11.20
C MET A 1 -18.29 57.99 -10.71
N LYS A 2 -17.14 57.33 -10.54
CA LYS A 2 -17.07 55.89 -10.28
C LYS A 2 -16.86 55.69 -8.78
N SER A 3 -17.91 55.32 -8.04
CA SER A 3 -17.82 55.06 -6.60
C SER A 3 -16.94 53.84 -6.36
N ALA A 4 -15.81 54.03 -5.67
CA ALA A 4 -15.06 52.95 -5.08
C ALA A 4 -15.83 52.46 -3.85
N GLN A 5 -16.57 51.35 -4.01
CA GLN A 5 -17.19 50.65 -2.89
C GLN A 5 -16.10 49.83 -2.20
N GLY A 6 -15.56 50.35 -1.09
CA GLY A 6 -14.67 49.59 -0.22
C GLY A 6 -15.46 48.54 0.54
N SER A 7 -14.99 47.29 0.54
CA SER A 7 -15.49 46.26 1.44
C SER A 7 -15.38 46.72 2.89
N THR A 8 -16.40 46.44 3.70
CA THR A 8 -16.40 46.89 5.09
C THR A 8 -15.38 46.09 5.91
N LEU A 9 -14.81 46.68 6.96
CA LEU A 9 -13.84 45.99 7.84
C LEU A 9 -14.45 44.70 8.43
N VAL A 10 -15.76 44.74 8.73
CA VAL A 10 -16.54 43.59 9.20
C VAL A 10 -16.64 42.49 8.14
N GLU A 11 -16.81 42.85 6.87
CA GLU A 11 -16.90 41.91 5.76
C GLU A 11 -15.59 41.15 5.56
N LEU A 12 -14.44 41.83 5.66
CA LEU A 12 -13.14 41.16 5.63
C LEU A 12 -12.94 40.23 6.84
N LEU A 13 -13.41 40.64 8.03
CA LEU A 13 -13.30 39.86 9.26
C LEU A 13 -14.12 38.56 9.21
N VAL A 14 -15.33 38.61 8.65
CA VAL A 14 -16.17 37.42 8.48
C VAL A 14 -15.57 36.45 7.47
N VAL A 15 -14.96 36.94 6.38
CA VAL A 15 -14.34 36.07 5.37
C VAL A 15 -13.17 35.28 5.95
N ILE A 16 -12.25 35.95 6.65
CA ILE A 16 -11.09 35.27 7.23
C ILE A 16 -11.50 34.27 8.33
N SER A 17 -12.58 34.53 9.07
CA SER A 17 -13.07 33.61 10.10
C SER A 17 -13.68 32.35 9.47
N ILE A 18 -14.45 32.49 8.39
CA ILE A 18 -14.98 31.35 7.63
C ILE A 18 -13.85 30.53 7.01
N ILE A 19 -12.86 31.18 6.38
CA ILE A 19 -11.70 30.50 5.80
C ILE A 19 -10.93 29.74 6.89
N ALA A 20 -10.72 30.33 8.07
CA ALA A 20 -10.03 29.68 9.17
C ALA A 20 -10.72 28.38 9.61
N ILE A 21 -12.05 28.41 9.78
CA ILE A 21 -12.83 27.23 10.18
C ILE A 21 -12.78 26.14 9.10
N LEU A 22 -13.01 26.51 7.83
CA LEU A 22 -12.98 25.56 6.72
C LEU A 22 -11.58 24.95 6.50
N SER A 23 -10.52 25.73 6.71
CA SER A 23 -9.15 25.26 6.53
C SER A 23 -8.78 24.16 7.51
N VAL A 24 -9.15 24.31 8.79
CA VAL A 24 -8.86 23.30 9.82
C VAL A 24 -9.57 21.98 9.50
N LEU A 25 -10.86 22.05 9.15
CA LEU A 25 -11.62 20.86 8.76
C LEU A 25 -11.04 20.21 7.49
N GLY A 26 -10.70 21.01 6.49
CA GLY A 26 -10.13 20.56 5.23
C GLY A 26 -8.83 19.76 5.39
N ILE A 27 -7.91 20.20 6.25
CA ILE A 27 -6.60 19.53 6.45
C ILE A 27 -6.79 18.11 7.01
N THR A 28 -7.66 17.95 8.01
CA THR A 28 -7.88 16.65 8.67
C THR A 28 -8.51 15.62 7.72
N LEU A 29 -9.49 16.03 6.93
CA LEU A 29 -10.14 15.19 5.93
C LEU A 29 -9.17 14.82 4.83
N PHE A 30 -8.40 15.78 4.32
CA PHE A 30 -7.46 15.56 3.23
C PHE A 30 -6.35 14.56 3.61
N SER A 31 -5.84 14.62 4.85
CA SER A 31 -4.86 13.65 5.35
C SER A 31 -5.40 12.22 5.29
N ASN A 32 -6.64 12.00 5.75
CA ASN A 32 -7.26 10.67 5.74
C ASN A 32 -7.53 10.16 4.32
N VAL A 33 -7.99 11.03 3.41
CA VAL A 33 -8.21 10.66 1.99
C VAL A 33 -6.90 10.23 1.33
N GLN A 34 -5.80 10.94 1.59
CA GLN A 34 -4.50 10.53 1.06
C GLN A 34 -4.06 9.16 1.58
N LYS A 35 -4.26 8.87 2.87
CA LYS A 35 -3.94 7.55 3.45
C LYS A 35 -4.74 6.44 2.76
N GLN A 36 -6.04 6.66 2.54
CA GLN A 36 -6.90 5.71 1.85
C GLN A 36 -6.49 5.49 0.38
N ALA A 37 -6.10 6.56 -0.32
CA ALA A 37 -5.59 6.46 -1.69
C ALA A 37 -4.31 5.61 -1.76
N ARG A 38 -3.37 5.82 -0.83
CA ARG A 38 -2.15 5.01 -0.75
C ARG A 38 -2.45 3.56 -0.38
N ASP A 39 -3.35 3.31 0.55
CA ASP A 39 -3.77 1.94 0.90
C ASP A 39 -4.46 1.23 -0.27
N THR A 40 -5.21 1.96 -1.09
CA THR A 40 -5.79 1.42 -2.33
C THR A 40 -4.71 1.00 -3.33
N GLN A 41 -3.67 1.83 -3.50
CA GLN A 41 -2.51 1.47 -4.31
C GLN A 41 -1.79 0.23 -3.76
N ARG A 42 -1.54 0.17 -2.44
CA ARG A 42 -0.93 -0.99 -1.78
C ARG A 42 -1.72 -2.27 -2.04
N ARG A 43 -3.05 -2.22 -1.94
CA ARG A 43 -3.92 -3.37 -2.24
C ARG A 43 -3.82 -3.79 -3.70
N SER A 44 -3.86 -2.83 -4.63
CA SER A 44 -3.71 -3.08 -6.06
C SER A 44 -2.37 -3.72 -6.40
N ASP A 45 -1.27 -3.26 -5.79
CA ASP A 45 0.07 -3.83 -6.01
C ASP A 45 0.16 -5.27 -5.48
N ILE A 46 -0.39 -5.54 -4.29
CA ILE A 46 -0.46 -6.89 -3.73
C ILE A 46 -1.30 -7.82 -4.60
N ASP A 47 -2.42 -7.34 -5.14
CA ASP A 47 -3.25 -8.11 -6.07
C ASP A 47 -2.54 -8.37 -7.41
N ALA A 48 -1.76 -7.40 -7.91
CA ALA A 48 -0.94 -7.58 -9.11
C ALA A 48 0.15 -8.64 -8.90
N ILE A 49 0.83 -8.62 -7.74
CA ILE A 49 1.84 -9.63 -7.39
C ILE A 49 1.20 -11.01 -7.25
N ALA A 50 0.07 -11.10 -6.54
CA ALA A 50 -0.69 -12.34 -6.39
C ALA A 50 -1.07 -12.93 -7.75
N LYS A 51 -1.61 -12.10 -8.64
CA LYS A 51 -1.97 -12.50 -10.01
C LYS A 51 -0.75 -12.95 -10.81
N ALA A 52 0.38 -12.26 -10.69
CA ALA A 52 1.61 -12.65 -11.37
C ALA A 52 2.10 -14.02 -10.91
N LEU A 53 2.02 -14.32 -9.60
CA LEU A 53 2.37 -15.63 -9.06
C LEU A 53 1.42 -16.73 -9.56
N GLU A 54 0.12 -16.48 -9.58
CA GLU A 54 -0.86 -17.47 -10.05
C GLU A 54 -0.76 -17.75 -11.55
N ILE A 55 -0.57 -16.72 -12.38
CA ILE A 55 -0.47 -16.90 -13.85
C ILE A 55 0.82 -17.63 -14.24
N ASN A 56 1.92 -17.37 -13.54
CA ASN A 56 3.23 -17.94 -13.87
C ASN A 56 3.55 -19.20 -13.05
N LYS A 57 2.54 -19.85 -12.47
CA LYS A 57 2.71 -21.09 -11.71
C LYS A 57 3.30 -22.19 -12.62
N GLY A 58 4.42 -22.78 -12.18
CA GLY A 58 5.01 -23.94 -12.85
C GLY A 58 4.25 -25.24 -12.52
N SER A 59 4.69 -26.35 -13.11
CA SER A 59 3.99 -27.64 -12.97
C SER A 59 3.89 -28.17 -11.53
N MET A 60 4.88 -27.84 -10.68
CA MET A 60 4.94 -28.32 -9.30
C MET A 60 5.08 -27.21 -8.27
N ASN A 61 5.61 -26.04 -8.66
CA ASN A 61 5.92 -24.93 -7.76
C ASN A 61 5.63 -23.59 -8.44
N TYR A 62 5.36 -22.57 -7.63
CA TYR A 62 5.38 -21.19 -8.05
C TYR A 62 6.80 -20.78 -8.45
N VAL A 63 6.90 -20.00 -9.52
CA VAL A 63 8.19 -19.45 -9.98
C VAL A 63 8.50 -18.15 -9.24
N VAL A 64 9.78 -17.79 -9.22
CA VAL A 64 10.22 -16.47 -8.75
C VAL A 64 9.67 -15.37 -9.66
N LEU A 65 9.40 -14.19 -9.09
CA LEU A 65 8.89 -13.06 -9.84
C LEU A 65 9.94 -12.53 -10.82
N GLY A 66 9.56 -12.36 -12.09
CA GLY A 66 10.34 -11.67 -13.10
C GLY A 66 9.72 -10.32 -13.43
N THR A 67 10.52 -9.36 -13.89
CA THR A 67 10.03 -8.08 -14.44
C THR A 67 9.08 -8.28 -15.62
N THR A 68 9.27 -9.35 -16.39
CA THR A 68 8.43 -9.76 -17.52
C THR A 68 7.03 -10.23 -17.10
N HIS A 69 6.81 -10.54 -15.82
CA HIS A 69 5.49 -10.97 -15.32
C HIS A 69 4.53 -9.79 -15.10
N PHE A 70 5.03 -8.56 -15.24
CA PHE A 70 4.28 -7.32 -15.04
C PHE A 70 4.25 -6.50 -16.33
N ALA A 71 3.08 -5.98 -16.69
CA ALA A 71 2.90 -5.20 -17.92
C ALA A 71 3.81 -3.96 -17.99
N ASN A 72 4.17 -3.39 -16.84
CA ASN A 72 5.05 -2.23 -16.72
C ASN A 72 6.55 -2.60 -16.64
N GLY A 73 6.92 -3.88 -16.84
CA GLY A 73 8.31 -4.33 -16.83
C GLY A 73 9.02 -4.16 -15.48
N THR A 74 8.29 -3.96 -14.39
CA THR A 74 8.84 -3.68 -13.06
C THR A 74 8.05 -4.44 -12.00
N ILE A 75 8.75 -4.98 -11.01
CA ILE A 75 8.14 -5.67 -9.87
C ILE A 75 7.75 -4.58 -8.84
N PRO A 76 6.51 -4.53 -8.35
CA PRO A 76 6.16 -3.65 -7.24
C PRO A 76 6.88 -4.12 -5.97
N VAL A 77 7.84 -3.33 -5.48
CA VAL A 77 8.65 -3.68 -4.29
C VAL A 77 8.29 -2.85 -3.06
N ALA A 78 7.72 -1.67 -3.26
CA ALA A 78 7.35 -0.74 -2.19
C ALA A 78 6.13 0.08 -2.58
N GLY A 79 5.38 0.53 -1.57
CA GLY A 79 4.25 1.42 -1.74
C GLY A 79 4.63 2.89 -1.92
N PRO A 80 3.63 3.77 -2.11
CA PRO A 80 3.85 5.19 -2.43
C PRO A 80 4.62 5.97 -1.35
N SER A 81 4.66 5.47 -0.13
CA SER A 81 5.38 6.06 1.01
C SER A 81 6.75 5.43 1.27
N GLY A 82 7.18 4.48 0.44
CA GLY A 82 8.44 3.74 0.62
C GLY A 82 8.33 2.50 1.50
N ASP A 83 7.14 2.17 2.01
CA ASP A 83 6.93 0.95 2.81
C ASP A 83 7.10 -0.30 1.94
N LEU A 84 7.90 -1.25 2.40
CA LEU A 84 8.19 -2.47 1.64
C LEU A 84 6.99 -3.41 1.59
N TYR A 85 6.78 -4.02 0.42
CA TYR A 85 5.95 -5.21 0.30
C TYR A 85 6.75 -6.43 0.71
N CYS A 86 6.14 -7.30 1.50
CA CYS A 86 6.84 -8.43 2.10
C CYS A 86 6.22 -9.74 1.65
N ALA A 87 7.05 -10.67 1.20
CA ALA A 87 6.62 -11.98 0.75
C ALA A 87 7.40 -13.10 1.44
N ASN A 88 6.76 -14.25 1.52
CA ASN A 88 7.31 -15.50 2.02
C ASN A 88 6.69 -16.65 1.22
N SER A 89 7.39 -17.77 1.09
CA SER A 89 6.85 -19.01 0.57
C SER A 89 7.33 -20.20 1.38
N THR A 90 6.50 -21.23 1.40
CA THR A 90 6.69 -22.47 2.15
C THR A 90 6.29 -23.66 1.29
N ALA A 91 6.76 -24.84 1.69
CA ALA A 91 6.54 -26.07 0.94
C ALA A 91 5.19 -26.77 1.20
N SER A 92 4.36 -26.29 2.13
CA SER A 92 3.18 -27.08 2.56
C SER A 92 2.01 -26.27 3.07
N THR A 93 2.25 -25.26 3.91
CA THR A 93 1.18 -24.46 4.53
C THR A 93 1.46 -22.99 4.32
N PRO A 94 0.47 -22.18 3.91
CA PRO A 94 0.61 -20.74 3.85
C PRO A 94 1.33 -20.16 5.07
N PRO A 95 2.34 -19.28 4.88
CA PRO A 95 2.95 -18.55 5.98
C PRO A 95 1.88 -17.89 6.86
N ALA A 96 2.08 -17.84 8.18
CA ALA A 96 1.17 -17.10 9.06
C ALA A 96 1.21 -15.59 8.74
N ASN A 97 0.12 -14.88 9.04
CA ASN A 97 0.10 -13.43 8.83
C ASN A 97 1.09 -12.74 9.79
N PRO A 98 1.87 -11.75 9.33
CA PRO A 98 2.64 -10.92 10.22
C PRO A 98 1.73 -10.09 11.12
N THR A 99 2.09 -10.03 12.40
CA THR A 99 1.29 -9.38 13.45
C THR A 99 1.88 -8.04 13.89
N THR A 100 3.13 -7.76 13.52
CA THR A 100 3.83 -6.53 13.86
C THR A 100 3.88 -5.61 12.65
N ALA A 101 3.65 -4.31 12.86
CA ALA A 101 3.80 -3.31 11.81
C ALA A 101 5.23 -3.24 11.29
N TRP A 102 5.38 -2.95 10.00
CA TRP A 102 6.67 -2.68 9.39
C TRP A 102 6.62 -1.46 8.48
N THR A 103 7.79 -0.85 8.29
CA THR A 103 7.97 0.32 7.43
C THR A 103 9.15 0.07 6.49
N THR A 104 10.37 0.08 7.01
CA THR A 104 11.62 0.04 6.23
C THR A 104 12.23 -1.35 6.08
N ALA A 105 11.71 -2.35 6.78
CA ALA A 105 12.22 -3.73 6.75
C ALA A 105 11.08 -4.71 6.98
N CYS A 106 11.09 -5.86 6.30
CA CYS A 106 10.05 -6.86 6.49
C CYS A 106 10.03 -7.46 7.90
N PRO A 107 8.85 -7.90 8.37
CA PRO A 107 8.70 -8.42 9.73
C PRO A 107 9.53 -9.69 9.91
N THR A 108 10.20 -9.79 11.05
CA THR A 108 10.98 -10.99 11.42
C THR A 108 10.11 -12.07 12.07
N SER A 109 8.88 -11.73 12.46
CA SER A 109 7.89 -12.63 13.03
C SER A 109 6.55 -12.53 12.29
N PRO A 110 6.02 -13.66 11.76
CA PRO A 110 6.67 -14.97 11.69
C PRO A 110 7.88 -14.96 10.74
N THR A 111 8.81 -15.90 10.93
CA THR A 111 10.09 -15.92 10.21
C THR A 111 9.93 -16.17 8.71
N GLY A 112 10.87 -15.67 7.90
CA GLY A 112 10.96 -15.96 6.46
C GLY A 112 10.34 -14.91 5.53
N TYR A 113 9.80 -13.82 6.08
CA TYR A 113 9.40 -12.68 5.26
C TYR A 113 10.60 -11.87 4.81
N GLY A 114 10.74 -11.73 3.49
CA GLY A 114 11.69 -10.83 2.84
C GLY A 114 10.98 -9.78 1.99
N PRO A 115 11.69 -8.73 1.53
CA PRO A 115 11.14 -7.77 0.58
C PRO A 115 10.77 -8.46 -0.73
N VAL A 116 9.64 -8.12 -1.33
CA VAL A 116 9.25 -8.59 -2.67
C VAL A 116 10.33 -8.17 -3.67
N GLY A 117 10.70 -9.07 -4.57
CA GLY A 117 11.70 -8.79 -5.59
C GLY A 117 11.93 -9.98 -6.52
N ALA A 118 12.97 -9.89 -7.36
CA ALA A 118 13.24 -10.91 -8.39
C ALA A 118 13.55 -12.32 -7.84
N THR A 119 13.86 -12.42 -6.55
CA THR A 119 14.19 -13.68 -5.86
C THR A 119 13.23 -14.01 -4.72
N ASN A 120 12.21 -13.17 -4.46
CA ASN A 120 11.30 -13.33 -3.32
C ASN A 120 9.85 -12.95 -3.70
N PRO A 121 8.85 -13.83 -3.47
CA PRO A 121 8.95 -15.10 -2.76
C PRO A 121 9.79 -16.15 -3.51
N PRO A 122 10.61 -16.95 -2.79
CA PRO A 122 11.35 -18.04 -3.43
C PRO A 122 10.39 -19.09 -3.99
N ALA A 123 10.89 -19.94 -4.88
CA ALA A 123 10.07 -21.03 -5.43
C ALA A 123 9.55 -21.94 -4.31
N GLY A 124 8.25 -22.24 -4.35
CA GLY A 124 7.58 -23.04 -3.34
C GLY A 124 6.18 -23.45 -3.79
N THR A 125 5.46 -24.20 -2.97
CA THR A 125 4.10 -24.68 -3.28
C THR A 125 3.01 -23.78 -2.67
N SER A 126 3.37 -22.95 -1.70
CA SER A 126 2.49 -21.95 -1.08
C SER A 126 3.24 -20.64 -0.93
N TRP A 127 2.58 -19.52 -1.22
CA TRP A 127 3.16 -18.19 -1.08
C TRP A 127 2.22 -17.27 -0.31
N LYS A 128 2.78 -16.26 0.34
CA LYS A 128 2.02 -15.18 0.94
C LYS A 128 2.73 -13.85 0.70
N VAL A 129 2.00 -12.85 0.25
CA VAL A 129 2.49 -11.48 0.06
C VAL A 129 1.63 -10.54 0.88
N CYS A 130 2.26 -9.63 1.61
CA CYS A 130 1.62 -8.73 2.54
C CYS A 130 2.11 -7.29 2.39
N ALA A 131 1.23 -6.35 2.69
CA ALA A 131 1.53 -4.94 2.90
C ALA A 131 0.95 -4.49 4.24
N TRP A 132 1.62 -3.57 4.93
CA TRP A 132 1.02 -2.86 6.07
C TRP A 132 0.22 -1.66 5.55
N LEU A 133 -1.00 -1.48 6.04
CA LEU A 133 -1.86 -0.36 5.63
C LEU A 133 -1.82 0.74 6.68
N GLU A 134 -1.87 2.00 6.23
CA GLU A 134 -1.82 3.16 7.12
C GLU A 134 -3.11 3.34 7.93
N THR A 135 -4.22 2.82 7.41
CA THR A 135 -5.54 2.91 8.04
C THR A 135 -5.94 1.64 8.81
N SER A 136 -5.06 0.64 8.89
CA SER A 136 -5.32 -0.65 9.55
C SER A 136 -4.30 -0.97 10.63
N ALA A 137 -4.74 -1.66 11.68
CA ALA A 137 -3.86 -2.23 12.70
C ALA A 137 -3.36 -3.65 12.34
N ALA A 138 -3.66 -4.14 11.14
CA ALA A 138 -3.27 -5.45 10.66
C ALA A 138 -2.77 -5.41 9.22
N ALA A 139 -1.84 -6.31 8.92
CA ALA A 139 -1.32 -6.54 7.59
C ALA A 139 -2.42 -7.00 6.61
N PHE A 140 -2.44 -6.41 5.42
CA PHE A 140 -3.22 -6.92 4.31
C PHE A 140 -2.38 -7.95 3.56
N CYS A 141 -2.83 -9.20 3.56
CA CYS A 141 -2.12 -10.31 2.93
C CYS A 141 -2.97 -11.01 1.87
N LYS A 142 -2.31 -11.45 0.81
CA LYS A 142 -2.83 -12.44 -0.15
C LYS A 142 -1.99 -13.70 -0.07
N VAL A 143 -2.63 -14.83 -0.34
CA VAL A 143 -2.05 -16.17 -0.33
C VAL A 143 -2.52 -16.88 -1.60
N ASN A 144 -1.82 -17.94 -2.00
CA ASN A 144 -2.27 -18.81 -3.08
C ASN A 144 -3.74 -19.23 -2.90
N LEU A 145 -4.47 -19.27 -4.01
CA LEU A 145 -5.80 -19.89 -4.04
C LEU A 145 -5.60 -21.38 -3.73
N GLN A 146 -6.25 -21.88 -2.68
CA GLN A 146 -6.34 -23.32 -2.41
C GLN A 146 -7.15 -23.99 -3.51
#